data_AF-A0A1A6A734-F1
#
_entry.id   AF-A0A1A6A734-F1
#
_cell.length_a   1.000
_cell.length_b   1.000
_cell.length_c   1.000
_cell.angle_alpha   90.00
_cell.angle_beta   90.00
_cell.angle_gamma   90.00
#
_symmetry.space_group_name_H-M   'P 1'
#
loop_
_entity.id
_entity.type
_entity.pdbx_description
1 polymer ?
#
loop_
_entity_poly.entity_id
_entity_poly.type
_entity_poly.pdbx_seq_one_letter_code
_entity_poly.pdbx_strand_id
1 'polypeptide(L)'
;MSTDTPILPCSDFAQIKIIPGPSSSSSSHPLDSPSFDIPPSILPHLETASKHLHNHETVAVPTETVYGLAASSLDPEACQAVYRIKRRPADNPLIMHVSSLHMLRTLLPQEYAISELYMAFITSFWPGPLSILFPAINPPSPPAPQTNAIRMPSHPLALALIHHSNLPLSAPSANSSGRPSPTRAEHVYNDLNGAKGLGCILDGGDCGVGVESTVINGLGWIKGGGGSVDILRPGGLGIERIKEVVDRFDGKEGLTKVLLHGQPWKPARHQSNGDTSISTDGHSAISDLTAKPATAEAKGKSVELPPSTPGLKYRHYSPRVPVYLLQPSSVFPRQSTIPQQAESSAQAILRQIVQRCPPSTPSHGEGKGKGKKRIGLLHYEDSPLSKQLDRAVTDQEEVELVPISLGLDAASAAQRLFAGMLTLERIPLQPDTADAGLGVDAIAIEGCSDEGLGLAVMERVSKAVGGGGVVGDVTDGQVALGSKGGGTSNTFWVDVTNQI
;
A
#
# COMPACT_ATOMS: atom_id res chain seq x y z
N MET A 1 -30.37 -0.66 -19.80
CA MET A 1 -30.17 -1.10 -18.40
C MET A 1 -29.14 -0.17 -17.80
N SER A 2 -29.35 0.32 -16.58
CA SER A 2 -28.45 1.30 -15.96
C SER A 2 -27.00 0.81 -16.02
N THR A 3 -26.10 1.65 -16.51
CA THR A 3 -24.65 1.39 -16.56
C THR A 3 -23.99 1.65 -15.21
N ASP A 4 -24.77 1.85 -14.16
CA ASP A 4 -24.32 2.25 -12.83
C ASP A 4 -24.16 1.02 -11.93
N THR A 5 -23.03 0.92 -11.24
CA THR A 5 -22.72 -0.15 -10.30
C THR A 5 -23.39 0.17 -8.96
N PRO A 6 -24.31 -0.69 -8.45
CA PRO A 6 -25.01 -0.42 -7.21
C PRO A 6 -24.07 -0.45 -6.00
N ILE A 7 -24.22 0.55 -5.11
CA ILE A 7 -23.63 0.57 -3.78
C ILE A 7 -24.66 0.02 -2.79
N LEU A 8 -24.32 -1.04 -2.08
CA LEU A 8 -25.15 -1.69 -1.07
C LEU A 8 -24.70 -1.22 0.33
N PRO A 9 -25.49 -0.40 1.03
CA PRO A 9 -25.08 0.17 2.32
C PRO A 9 -25.14 -0.87 3.43
N CYS A 10 -24.01 -1.19 4.04
CA CYS A 10 -23.90 -2.18 5.11
C CYS A 10 -23.56 -1.51 6.46
N SER A 11 -24.19 -0.38 6.77
CA SER A 11 -23.89 0.45 7.96
C SER A 11 -23.85 -0.32 9.30
N ASP A 12 -24.64 -1.38 9.45
CA ASP A 12 -24.67 -2.23 10.65
C ASP A 12 -23.55 -3.29 10.71
N PHE A 13 -22.55 -3.27 9.82
CA PHE A 13 -21.55 -4.35 9.69
C PHE A 13 -20.82 -4.66 11.01
N ALA A 14 -20.69 -3.68 11.90
CA ALA A 14 -20.10 -3.86 13.22
C ALA A 14 -20.92 -4.79 14.14
N GLN A 15 -22.20 -5.03 13.83
CA GLN A 15 -23.08 -5.92 14.58
C GLN A 15 -22.94 -7.40 14.16
N ILE A 16 -22.20 -7.70 13.09
CA ILE A 16 -21.89 -9.09 12.70
C ILE A 16 -21.05 -9.73 13.81
N LYS A 17 -21.54 -10.81 14.43
CA LYS A 17 -20.79 -11.53 15.45
C LYS A 17 -20.16 -12.77 14.85
N ILE A 18 -18.85 -12.90 15.05
CA ILE A 18 -18.07 -14.07 14.65
C ILE A 18 -17.84 -14.90 15.91
N ILE A 19 -18.46 -16.07 15.95
CA ILE A 19 -18.40 -16.99 17.08
C ILE A 19 -17.31 -18.01 16.76
N PRO A 20 -16.25 -18.12 17.59
CA PRO A 20 -15.20 -19.11 17.39
C PRO A 20 -15.73 -20.54 17.29
N GLY A 21 -15.03 -21.39 16.55
CA GLY A 21 -15.38 -22.81 16.45
C GLY A 21 -15.33 -23.52 17.82
N PRO A 22 -16.06 -24.63 17.99
CA PRO A 22 -16.11 -25.35 19.26
C PRO A 22 -14.72 -25.86 19.67
N SER A 23 -14.32 -25.58 20.91
CA SER A 23 -13.09 -26.08 21.54
C SER A 23 -13.25 -27.53 22.01
N SER A 24 -13.85 -28.39 21.18
CA SER A 24 -14.19 -29.78 21.55
C SER A 24 -12.97 -30.66 21.82
N SER A 25 -11.76 -30.22 21.44
CA SER A 25 -10.48 -30.80 21.86
C SER A 25 -9.50 -29.70 22.26
N SER A 26 -8.51 -30.03 23.11
CA SER A 26 -7.41 -29.12 23.47
C SER A 26 -6.49 -28.74 22.30
N SER A 27 -6.80 -29.21 21.08
CA SER A 27 -5.99 -29.07 19.86
C SER A 27 -6.69 -28.30 18.71
N SER A 28 -7.98 -27.96 18.83
CA SER A 28 -8.71 -27.23 17.78
C SER A 28 -8.47 -25.73 17.87
N HIS A 29 -8.08 -25.09 16.76
CA HIS A 29 -7.86 -23.66 16.70
C HIS A 29 -9.20 -22.90 16.63
N PRO A 30 -9.37 -21.74 17.31
CA PRO A 30 -10.64 -20.98 17.30
C PRO A 30 -11.18 -20.62 15.90
N LEU A 31 -10.27 -20.48 14.93
CA LEU A 31 -10.57 -20.16 13.53
C LEU A 31 -10.84 -21.40 12.65
N ASP A 32 -10.85 -22.62 13.18
CA ASP A 32 -11.06 -23.82 12.38
C ASP A 32 -12.43 -23.84 11.71
N SER A 33 -13.49 -23.53 12.45
CA SER A 33 -14.87 -23.53 11.93
C SER A 33 -15.73 -22.50 12.68
N PRO A 34 -15.45 -21.19 12.53
CA PRO A 34 -16.27 -20.16 13.15
C PRO A 34 -17.66 -20.11 12.51
N SER A 35 -18.66 -19.73 13.31
CA SER A 35 -20.02 -19.43 12.85
C SER A 35 -20.30 -17.93 12.90
N PHE A 36 -21.24 -17.46 12.07
CA PHE A 36 -21.54 -16.05 11.89
C PHE A 36 -23.00 -15.76 12.24
N ASP A 37 -23.22 -14.81 13.15
CA ASP A 37 -24.52 -14.19 13.42
C ASP A 37 -24.59 -12.89 12.61
N ILE A 38 -25.37 -12.92 11.52
CA ILE A 38 -25.44 -11.84 10.52
C ILE A 38 -26.75 -11.07 10.73
N PRO A 39 -26.71 -9.74 10.92
CA PRO A 39 -27.90 -8.92 11.06
C PRO A 39 -28.85 -9.06 9.86
N PRO A 40 -30.18 -9.08 10.06
CA PRO A 40 -31.15 -9.11 8.98
C PRO A 40 -31.05 -7.92 8.02
N SER A 41 -30.51 -6.78 8.46
CA SER A 41 -30.26 -5.60 7.60
C SER A 41 -29.13 -5.80 6.58
N ILE A 42 -28.25 -6.78 6.81
CA ILE A 42 -27.06 -7.04 5.98
C ILE A 42 -27.25 -8.29 5.12
N LEU A 43 -27.98 -9.28 5.60
CA LEU A 43 -28.14 -10.57 4.93
C LEU A 43 -28.56 -10.43 3.45
N PRO A 44 -29.55 -9.59 3.07
CA PRO A 44 -29.93 -9.42 1.65
C PRO A 44 -28.80 -8.87 0.76
N HIS A 45 -27.93 -8.03 1.32
CA HIS A 45 -26.76 -7.50 0.59
C HIS A 45 -25.71 -8.59 0.37
N LEU A 46 -25.49 -9.45 1.37
CA LEU A 46 -24.59 -10.61 1.23
C LEU A 46 -25.14 -11.65 0.26
N GLU A 47 -26.44 -11.91 0.26
CA GLU A 47 -27.10 -12.79 -0.72
C GLU A 47 -26.93 -12.26 -2.15
N THR A 48 -27.14 -10.95 -2.33
CA THR A 48 -26.93 -10.28 -3.63
C THR A 48 -25.48 -10.38 -4.09
N ALA A 49 -24.53 -10.03 -3.22
CA ALA A 49 -23.10 -10.13 -3.52
C ALA A 49 -22.66 -11.57 -3.79
N SER A 50 -23.15 -12.54 -3.01
CA SER A 50 -22.86 -13.96 -3.18
C SER A 50 -23.35 -14.47 -4.54
N LYS A 51 -24.55 -14.07 -4.96
CA LYS A 51 -25.09 -14.39 -6.28
C LYS A 51 -24.19 -13.88 -7.41
N HIS A 52 -23.67 -12.65 -7.30
CA HIS A 52 -22.70 -12.12 -8.27
C HIS A 52 -21.43 -12.98 -8.31
N LEU A 53 -20.87 -13.32 -7.16
CA LEU A 53 -19.65 -14.14 -7.07
C LEU A 53 -19.82 -15.55 -7.66
N HIS A 54 -20.99 -16.17 -7.48
CA HIS A 54 -21.34 -17.47 -8.09
C HIS A 54 -21.63 -17.37 -9.60
N ASN A 55 -21.90 -16.17 -10.12
CA ASN A 55 -22.17 -15.93 -11.54
C ASN A 55 -20.94 -15.41 -12.32
N HIS A 56 -19.73 -15.75 -11.88
CA HIS A 56 -18.47 -15.30 -12.49
C HIS A 56 -18.23 -13.78 -12.44
N GLU A 57 -19.01 -13.05 -11.65
CA GLU A 57 -18.90 -11.59 -11.48
C GLU A 57 -18.06 -11.23 -10.26
N THR A 58 -17.67 -9.95 -10.19
CA THR A 58 -16.86 -9.39 -9.12
C THR A 58 -17.68 -8.51 -8.19
N VAL A 59 -17.27 -8.44 -6.93
CA VAL A 59 -17.86 -7.58 -5.91
C VAL A 59 -16.76 -6.75 -5.27
N ALA A 60 -16.95 -5.45 -5.14
CA ALA A 60 -16.06 -4.64 -4.31
C ALA A 60 -16.46 -4.76 -2.83
N VAL A 61 -15.51 -5.12 -1.98
CA VAL A 61 -15.75 -5.40 -0.56
C VAL A 61 -14.73 -4.67 0.31
N PRO A 62 -15.14 -4.06 1.45
CA PRO A 62 -14.20 -3.46 2.39
C PRO A 62 -13.36 -4.52 3.08
N THR A 63 -12.11 -4.18 3.38
CA THR A 63 -11.29 -4.89 4.38
C THR A 63 -10.80 -3.88 5.41
N GLU A 64 -10.08 -4.32 6.44
CA GLU A 64 -9.39 -3.38 7.33
C GLU A 64 -8.25 -2.66 6.62
N THR A 65 -7.70 -3.23 5.54
CA THR A 65 -6.58 -2.64 4.77
C THR A 65 -7.04 -1.66 3.71
N VAL A 66 -7.59 -2.17 2.60
CA VAL A 66 -8.12 -1.41 1.47
C VAL A 66 -9.34 -2.16 0.93
N TYR A 67 -10.21 -1.51 0.17
CA TYR A 67 -11.28 -2.20 -0.55
C TYR A 67 -10.69 -3.17 -1.58
N GLY A 68 -11.22 -4.39 -1.63
CA GLY A 68 -10.82 -5.44 -2.55
C GLY A 68 -11.85 -5.66 -3.66
N LEU A 69 -11.41 -5.91 -4.89
CA LEU A 69 -12.24 -6.37 -6.00
C LEU A 69 -12.28 -7.89 -5.97
N ALA A 70 -13.24 -8.44 -5.23
CA ALA A 70 -13.36 -9.86 -4.95
C ALA A 70 -13.98 -10.62 -6.12
N ALA A 71 -13.40 -11.78 -6.40
CA ALA A 71 -13.91 -12.81 -7.30
C ALA A 71 -13.66 -14.19 -6.68
N SER A 72 -14.42 -15.21 -7.09
CA SER A 72 -14.15 -16.58 -6.66
C SER A 72 -12.72 -17.01 -7.07
N SER A 73 -11.92 -17.46 -6.10
CA SER A 73 -10.57 -17.99 -6.36
C SER A 73 -10.59 -19.35 -7.07
N LEU A 74 -11.72 -20.04 -7.05
CA LEU A 74 -11.91 -21.36 -7.65
C LEU A 74 -12.36 -21.27 -9.12
N ASP A 75 -12.63 -20.06 -9.59
CA ASP A 75 -13.21 -19.79 -10.89
C ASP A 75 -12.25 -18.95 -11.75
N PRO A 76 -11.64 -19.57 -12.78
CA PRO A 76 -10.75 -18.87 -13.70
C PRO A 76 -11.43 -17.70 -14.43
N GLU A 77 -12.72 -17.79 -14.75
CA GLU A 77 -13.44 -16.73 -15.47
C GLU A 77 -13.65 -15.50 -14.58
N ALA A 78 -14.08 -15.71 -13.33
CA ALA A 78 -14.17 -14.64 -12.34
C ALA A 78 -12.81 -13.99 -12.06
N CYS A 79 -11.75 -14.79 -11.94
CA CYS A 79 -10.39 -14.27 -11.78
C CYS A 79 -9.96 -13.44 -13.00
N GLN A 80 -10.31 -13.85 -14.23
CA GLN A 80 -10.04 -13.08 -15.44
C GLN A 80 -10.81 -11.75 -15.47
N ALA A 81 -12.04 -11.72 -14.95
CA ALA A 81 -12.82 -10.49 -14.82
C ALA A 81 -12.10 -9.43 -13.95
N VAL A 82 -11.45 -9.84 -12.86
CA VAL A 82 -10.62 -8.95 -12.01
C VAL A 82 -9.51 -8.28 -12.82
N TYR A 83 -8.75 -9.07 -13.61
CA TYR A 83 -7.67 -8.51 -14.44
C TYR A 83 -8.21 -7.54 -15.50
N ARG A 84 -9.33 -7.90 -16.13
CA ARG A 84 -9.99 -7.09 -17.17
C ARG A 84 -10.50 -5.76 -16.63
N ILE A 85 -11.24 -5.77 -15.51
CA ILE A 85 -11.79 -4.56 -14.88
C ILE A 85 -10.66 -3.61 -14.47
N LYS A 86 -9.62 -4.15 -13.83
CA LYS A 86 -8.50 -3.34 -13.35
C LYS A 86 -7.53 -2.92 -14.45
N ARG A 87 -7.63 -3.49 -15.66
CA ARG A 87 -6.59 -3.42 -16.71
C ARG A 87 -5.21 -3.82 -16.14
N ARG A 88 -5.21 -4.91 -15.36
CA ARG A 88 -4.05 -5.42 -14.63
C ARG A 88 -3.34 -6.50 -15.47
N PRO A 89 -2.00 -6.52 -15.53
CA PRO A 89 -1.25 -7.63 -16.13
C PRO A 89 -1.60 -8.97 -15.47
N ALA A 90 -1.82 -10.00 -16.29
CA ALA A 90 -2.24 -11.32 -15.82
C ALA A 90 -1.13 -12.09 -15.07
N ASP A 91 0.14 -11.66 -15.20
CA ASP A 91 1.30 -12.23 -14.48
C ASP A 91 1.41 -11.74 -13.02
N ASN A 92 0.54 -10.81 -12.60
CA ASN A 92 0.59 -10.22 -11.27
C ASN A 92 -0.38 -10.95 -10.32
N PRO A 93 0.11 -11.79 -9.39
CA PRO A 93 -0.72 -12.73 -8.63
C PRO A 93 -1.82 -12.04 -7.82
N LEU A 94 -2.81 -12.82 -7.36
CA LEU A 94 -3.88 -12.34 -6.49
C LEU A 94 -3.74 -12.94 -5.09
N ILE A 95 -4.15 -12.20 -4.07
CA ILE A 95 -4.22 -12.72 -2.69
C ILE A 95 -5.60 -13.33 -2.48
N MET A 96 -5.64 -14.60 -2.09
CA MET A 96 -6.86 -15.30 -1.72
C MET A 96 -7.24 -14.97 -0.28
N HIS A 97 -8.53 -14.73 -0.06
CA HIS A 97 -9.10 -14.45 1.25
C HIS A 97 -9.97 -15.61 1.70
N VAL A 98 -9.81 -16.02 2.96
CA VAL A 98 -10.53 -17.14 3.58
C VAL A 98 -11.25 -16.69 4.86
N SER A 99 -12.30 -17.41 5.25
CA SER A 99 -13.08 -17.13 6.48
C SER A 99 -12.86 -18.16 7.59
N SER A 100 -12.14 -19.25 7.31
CA SER A 100 -11.80 -20.28 8.31
C SER A 100 -10.49 -20.99 7.95
N LEU A 101 -9.87 -21.65 8.93
CA LEU A 101 -8.74 -22.55 8.66
C LEU A 101 -9.20 -23.85 7.98
N HIS A 102 -10.46 -24.25 8.14
CA HIS A 102 -11.02 -25.32 7.32
C HIS A 102 -10.95 -24.96 5.84
N MET A 103 -11.43 -23.77 5.45
CA MET A 103 -11.33 -23.26 4.07
C MET A 103 -9.88 -23.05 3.63
N LEU A 104 -8.98 -22.61 4.52
CA LEU A 104 -7.55 -22.56 4.20
C LEU A 104 -7.05 -23.93 3.77
N ARG A 105 -7.32 -24.99 4.56
CA ARG A 105 -6.82 -26.34 4.28
C ARG A 105 -7.31 -26.90 2.94
N THR A 106 -8.49 -26.52 2.48
CA THR A 106 -8.99 -26.93 1.14
C THR A 106 -8.20 -26.30 -0.02
N LEU A 107 -7.39 -25.27 0.24
CA LEU A 107 -6.54 -24.59 -0.76
C LEU A 107 -5.09 -25.07 -0.76
N LEU A 108 -4.74 -25.99 0.13
CA LEU A 108 -3.37 -26.49 0.32
C LEU A 108 -3.22 -27.92 -0.23
N PRO A 109 -2.02 -28.32 -0.68
CA PRO A 109 -1.76 -29.72 -1.01
C PRO A 109 -2.12 -30.64 0.16
N GLN A 110 -2.70 -31.81 -0.14
CA GLN A 110 -3.22 -32.74 0.88
C GLN A 110 -2.17 -33.15 1.92
N GLU A 111 -0.91 -33.32 1.50
CA GLU A 111 0.22 -33.71 2.35
C GLU A 111 0.90 -32.53 3.07
N TYR A 112 0.47 -31.29 2.78
CA TYR A 112 1.10 -30.11 3.37
C TYR A 112 0.60 -29.86 4.79
N ALA A 113 1.49 -30.02 5.76
CA ALA A 113 1.26 -29.61 7.14
C ALA A 113 1.68 -28.14 7.33
N ILE A 114 0.78 -27.32 7.86
CA ILE A 114 1.09 -25.93 8.23
C ILE A 114 2.14 -25.95 9.35
N SER A 115 3.24 -25.22 9.16
CA SER A 115 4.33 -25.18 10.13
C SER A 115 3.91 -24.56 11.47
N GLU A 116 4.60 -24.93 12.55
CA GLU A 116 4.37 -24.37 13.88
C GLU A 116 4.56 -22.85 13.90
N LEU A 117 5.54 -22.33 13.14
CA LEU A 117 5.75 -20.90 12.98
C LEU A 117 4.58 -20.22 12.24
N TYR A 118 4.06 -20.82 11.17
CA TYR A 118 2.87 -20.30 10.49
C TYR A 118 1.64 -20.33 11.39
N MET A 119 1.45 -21.38 12.19
CA MET A 119 0.39 -21.41 13.20
C MET A 119 0.57 -20.31 14.26
N ALA A 120 1.80 -19.99 14.67
CA ALA A 120 2.07 -18.89 15.59
C ALA A 120 1.69 -17.52 14.98
N PHE A 121 1.99 -17.30 13.69
CA PHE A 121 1.55 -16.09 12.97
C PHE A 121 0.04 -16.02 12.81
N ILE A 122 -0.61 -17.12 12.42
CA ILE A 122 -2.07 -17.21 12.30
C ILE A 122 -2.73 -16.89 13.64
N THR A 123 -2.26 -17.50 14.72
CA THR A 123 -2.80 -17.27 16.08
C THR A 123 -2.63 -15.81 16.51
N SER A 124 -1.53 -15.17 16.11
CA SER A 124 -1.21 -13.81 16.55
C SER A 124 -1.88 -12.72 15.71
N PHE A 125 -2.08 -12.97 14.41
CA PHE A 125 -2.40 -11.92 13.44
C PHE A 125 -3.59 -12.22 12.53
N TRP A 126 -4.18 -13.42 12.59
CA TRP A 126 -5.43 -13.72 11.88
C TRP A 126 -6.61 -13.76 12.85
N PRO A 127 -7.77 -13.18 12.47
CA PRO A 127 -7.98 -12.31 11.30
C PRO A 127 -7.18 -11.00 11.37
N GLY A 128 -6.64 -10.53 10.24
CA GLY A 128 -5.86 -9.28 10.22
C GLY A 128 -4.99 -9.04 8.98
N PRO A 129 -4.13 -8.00 9.03
CA PRO A 129 -3.43 -7.46 7.85
C PRO A 129 -2.15 -8.23 7.49
N LEU A 130 -2.14 -9.54 7.71
CA LEU A 130 -1.03 -10.44 7.36
C LEU A 130 -1.45 -11.41 6.25
N SER A 131 -0.69 -11.43 5.17
CA SER A 131 -0.78 -12.43 4.10
C SER A 131 0.42 -13.37 4.17
N ILE A 132 0.18 -14.67 4.06
CA ILE A 132 1.20 -15.70 4.18
C ILE A 132 1.27 -16.49 2.87
N LEU A 133 2.48 -16.77 2.37
CA LEU A 133 2.67 -17.66 1.22
C LEU A 133 2.55 -19.12 1.63
N PHE A 134 1.72 -19.86 0.90
CA PHE A 134 1.56 -21.30 1.00
C PHE A 134 1.84 -21.99 -0.34
N PRO A 135 2.20 -23.28 -0.37
CA PRO A 135 2.32 -24.03 -1.61
C PRO A 135 0.98 -24.13 -2.34
N ALA A 136 0.99 -24.09 -3.68
CA ALA A 136 -0.21 -24.29 -4.49
C ALA A 136 -0.51 -25.80 -4.69
N ILE A 137 -1.80 -26.18 -4.79
CA ILE A 137 -2.24 -27.58 -5.03
C ILE A 137 -1.76 -28.10 -6.39
N ASN A 138 -1.68 -27.25 -7.41
CA ASN A 138 -1.19 -27.59 -8.74
C ASN A 138 -0.43 -26.37 -9.32
N PRO A 139 0.83 -26.16 -8.93
CA PRO A 139 1.56 -25.00 -9.39
C PRO A 139 1.82 -25.10 -10.91
N PRO A 140 1.78 -23.98 -11.64
CA PRO A 140 2.21 -23.94 -13.04
C PRO A 140 3.69 -24.35 -13.17
N SER A 141 4.14 -24.76 -14.36
CA SER A 141 5.56 -25.04 -14.57
C SER A 141 6.43 -23.79 -14.28
N PRO A 142 7.60 -23.95 -13.63
CA PRO A 142 8.57 -22.86 -13.50
C PRO A 142 8.88 -22.22 -14.87
N PRO A 143 9.08 -20.90 -14.95
CA PRO A 143 9.38 -19.95 -13.87
C PRO A 143 8.17 -19.33 -13.16
N ALA A 144 6.94 -19.77 -13.41
CA ALA A 144 5.75 -19.19 -12.78
C ALA A 144 5.72 -19.41 -11.25
N PRO A 145 5.00 -18.56 -10.48
CA PRO A 145 4.93 -18.71 -9.02
C PRO A 145 4.41 -20.08 -8.60
N GLN A 146 5.14 -20.74 -7.69
CA GLN A 146 4.79 -22.07 -7.16
C GLN A 146 3.92 -21.98 -5.89
N THR A 147 3.56 -20.77 -5.47
CA THR A 147 2.95 -20.47 -4.18
C THR A 147 1.77 -19.52 -4.35
N ASN A 148 0.86 -19.56 -3.38
CA ASN A 148 -0.29 -18.68 -3.28
C ASN A 148 -0.19 -17.84 -2.01
N ALA A 149 -0.47 -16.54 -2.11
CA ALA A 149 -0.65 -15.68 -0.95
C ALA A 149 -2.08 -15.81 -0.43
N ILE A 150 -2.23 -16.16 0.85
CA ILE A 150 -3.54 -16.33 1.50
C ILE A 150 -3.62 -15.41 2.72
N ARG A 151 -4.81 -14.89 3.01
CA ARG A 151 -5.09 -14.02 4.15
C ARG A 151 -6.48 -14.30 4.73
N MET A 152 -6.63 -14.12 6.03
CA MET A 152 -7.95 -13.98 6.67
C MET A 152 -8.13 -12.50 7.06
N PRO A 153 -8.96 -11.71 6.35
CA PRO A 153 -9.13 -10.29 6.63
C PRO A 153 -9.88 -10.09 7.96
N SER A 154 -9.62 -9.02 8.71
CA SER A 154 -10.31 -8.78 10.00
C SER A 154 -11.62 -7.99 9.89
N HIS A 155 -12.01 -7.58 8.69
CA HIS A 155 -13.27 -6.86 8.50
C HIS A 155 -14.48 -7.81 8.60
N PRO A 156 -15.45 -7.57 9.51
CA PRO A 156 -16.58 -8.48 9.72
C PRO A 156 -17.39 -8.73 8.45
N LEU A 157 -17.65 -7.68 7.66
CA LEU A 157 -18.38 -7.80 6.39
C LEU A 157 -17.65 -8.67 5.35
N ALA A 158 -16.31 -8.59 5.27
CA ALA A 158 -15.53 -9.41 4.35
C ALA A 158 -15.59 -10.88 4.76
N LEU A 159 -15.37 -11.17 6.04
CA LEU A 159 -15.45 -12.54 6.56
C LEU A 159 -16.84 -13.13 6.40
N ALA A 160 -17.89 -12.36 6.68
CA ALA A 160 -19.27 -12.77 6.49
C ALA A 160 -19.58 -13.06 5.02
N LEU A 161 -19.11 -12.24 4.06
CA LEU A 161 -19.28 -12.49 2.63
C LEU A 161 -18.59 -13.78 2.19
N ILE A 162 -17.32 -13.98 2.59
CA ILE A 162 -16.53 -15.18 2.26
C ILE A 162 -17.21 -16.43 2.83
N HIS A 163 -17.65 -16.36 4.10
CA HIS A 163 -18.37 -17.44 4.77
C HIS A 163 -19.72 -17.74 4.10
N HIS A 164 -20.57 -16.72 3.92
CA HIS A 164 -21.91 -16.86 3.36
C HIS A 164 -21.87 -17.38 1.91
N SER A 165 -20.90 -16.92 1.12
CA SER A 165 -20.73 -17.40 -0.25
C SER A 165 -20.15 -18.82 -0.32
N ASN A 166 -19.53 -19.29 0.77
CA ASN A 166 -18.76 -20.52 0.82
C ASN A 166 -17.70 -20.61 -0.30
N LEU A 167 -17.04 -19.48 -0.56
CA LEU A 167 -16.04 -19.33 -1.61
C LEU A 167 -14.79 -18.64 -1.05
N PRO A 168 -13.58 -19.17 -1.28
CA PRO A 168 -12.37 -18.38 -1.12
C PRO A 168 -12.35 -17.27 -2.18
N LEU A 169 -12.00 -16.05 -1.78
CA LEU A 169 -12.11 -14.87 -2.65
C LEU A 169 -10.75 -14.25 -2.99
N SER A 170 -10.43 -14.19 -4.28
CA SER A 170 -9.28 -13.47 -4.80
C SER A 170 -9.64 -12.00 -4.86
N ALA A 171 -8.99 -11.15 -4.06
CA ALA A 171 -9.37 -9.75 -3.90
C ALA A 171 -8.15 -8.82 -3.88
N PRO A 172 -7.57 -8.44 -5.05
CA PRO A 172 -6.65 -7.32 -5.11
C PRO A 172 -7.39 -6.01 -4.82
N SER A 173 -6.68 -4.90 -4.61
CA SER A 173 -7.28 -3.59 -4.37
C SER A 173 -8.33 -3.20 -5.44
N ALA A 174 -9.43 -2.52 -5.08
CA ALA A 174 -10.56 -2.26 -5.98
C ALA A 174 -10.41 -0.98 -6.83
N ASN A 175 -9.26 -0.82 -7.49
CA ASN A 175 -8.94 0.33 -8.35
C ASN A 175 -8.38 -0.09 -9.71
N SER A 176 -8.43 0.82 -10.67
CA SER A 176 -7.69 0.73 -11.93
C SER A 176 -6.19 0.57 -11.64
N SER A 177 -5.51 -0.32 -12.37
CA SER A 177 -4.10 -0.63 -12.15
C SER A 177 -3.23 0.63 -12.21
N GLY A 178 -2.38 0.82 -11.20
CA GLY A 178 -1.48 1.96 -11.07
C GLY A 178 -2.02 3.10 -10.20
N ARG A 179 -3.34 3.25 -10.04
CA ARG A 179 -3.95 4.28 -9.17
C ARG A 179 -3.76 4.00 -7.66
N PRO A 180 -3.92 5.01 -6.78
CA PRO A 180 -4.00 4.79 -5.33
C PRO A 180 -5.06 3.76 -4.96
N SER A 181 -4.80 2.96 -3.93
CA SER A 181 -5.74 1.93 -3.49
C SER A 181 -6.95 2.57 -2.79
N PRO A 182 -8.17 2.04 -3.00
CA PRO A 182 -9.38 2.64 -2.45
C PRO A 182 -9.56 2.25 -0.98
N THR A 183 -9.81 3.22 -0.11
CA THR A 183 -10.08 3.00 1.33
C THR A 183 -11.52 3.28 1.74
N ARG A 184 -12.41 3.56 0.76
CA ARG A 184 -13.84 3.88 0.93
C ARG A 184 -14.62 3.37 -0.28
N ALA A 185 -15.91 3.06 -0.11
CA ALA A 185 -16.77 2.66 -1.22
C ALA A 185 -16.83 3.71 -2.34
N GLU A 186 -16.86 4.99 -1.95
CA GLU A 186 -16.85 6.12 -2.89
C GLU A 186 -15.60 6.10 -3.79
N HIS A 187 -14.42 5.75 -3.26
CA HIS A 187 -13.20 5.64 -4.05
C HIS A 187 -13.33 4.57 -5.14
N VAL A 188 -13.96 3.45 -4.83
CA VAL A 188 -14.21 2.37 -5.80
C VAL A 188 -15.19 2.83 -6.86
N TYR A 189 -16.31 3.42 -6.45
CA TYR A 189 -17.33 3.94 -7.35
C TYR A 189 -16.73 4.96 -8.32
N ASN A 190 -15.97 5.92 -7.79
CA ASN A 190 -15.31 6.97 -8.56
C ASN A 190 -14.30 6.47 -9.62
N ASP A 191 -13.76 5.26 -9.47
CA ASP A 191 -12.76 4.70 -10.38
C ASP A 191 -13.32 3.58 -11.29
N LEU A 192 -14.19 2.71 -10.76
CA LEU A 192 -14.61 1.48 -11.42
C LEU A 192 -16.11 1.42 -11.74
N ASN A 193 -16.89 2.47 -11.45
CA ASN A 193 -18.33 2.48 -11.72
C ASN A 193 -18.65 2.13 -13.20
N GLY A 194 -19.60 1.24 -13.40
CA GLY A 194 -20.06 0.77 -14.70
C GLY A 194 -19.10 -0.20 -15.41
N ALA A 195 -18.02 -0.63 -14.76
CA ALA A 195 -17.16 -1.66 -15.30
C ALA A 195 -17.92 -2.98 -15.48
N LYS A 196 -17.91 -3.52 -16.71
CA LYS A 196 -18.59 -4.79 -17.02
C LYS A 196 -18.06 -5.93 -16.14
N GLY A 197 -18.95 -6.55 -15.36
CA GLY A 197 -18.63 -7.64 -14.44
C GLY A 197 -18.33 -7.19 -13.01
N LEU A 198 -18.42 -5.89 -12.69
CA LEU A 198 -18.55 -5.43 -11.31
C LEU A 198 -20.03 -5.40 -10.95
N GLY A 199 -20.47 -6.40 -10.18
CA GLY A 199 -21.88 -6.61 -9.83
C GLY A 199 -22.39 -5.61 -8.81
N CYS A 200 -21.64 -5.37 -7.73
CA CYS A 200 -21.98 -4.39 -6.70
C CYS A 200 -20.75 -3.94 -5.88
N ILE A 201 -20.93 -2.87 -5.12
CA ILE A 201 -19.98 -2.37 -4.11
C ILE A 201 -20.66 -2.50 -2.75
N LEU A 202 -20.09 -3.29 -1.84
CA LEU A 202 -20.54 -3.31 -0.45
C LEU A 202 -19.94 -2.11 0.28
N ASP A 203 -20.75 -1.23 0.85
CA ASP A 203 -20.27 -0.10 1.63
C ASP A 203 -20.26 -0.44 3.13
N GLY A 204 -19.07 -0.75 3.64
CA GLY A 204 -18.81 -0.95 5.06
C GLY A 204 -17.98 0.18 5.66
N GLY A 205 -18.06 1.39 5.12
CA GLY A 205 -17.33 2.54 5.63
C GLY A 205 -15.84 2.54 5.31
N ASP A 206 -15.08 3.26 6.13
CA ASP A 206 -13.65 3.50 5.93
C ASP A 206 -12.79 2.31 6.36
N CYS A 207 -11.73 2.02 5.59
CA CYS A 207 -10.71 1.06 6.01
C CYS A 207 -9.91 1.58 7.23
N GLY A 208 -9.71 0.71 8.22
CA GLY A 208 -9.02 1.07 9.47
C GLY A 208 -7.50 1.25 9.35
N VAL A 209 -6.84 0.59 8.40
CA VAL A 209 -5.37 0.60 8.23
C VAL A 209 -4.91 1.41 7.01
N GLY A 210 -5.69 1.41 5.92
CA GLY A 210 -5.48 2.25 4.73
C GLY A 210 -4.33 1.88 3.79
N VAL A 211 -3.37 1.04 4.20
CA VAL A 211 -2.39 0.40 3.32
C VAL A 211 -2.63 -1.11 3.22
N GLU A 212 -2.12 -1.75 2.17
CA GLU A 212 -2.31 -3.19 1.95
C GLU A 212 -1.65 -4.05 3.04
N SER A 213 -2.02 -5.34 3.09
CA SER A 213 -1.43 -6.30 4.02
C SER A 213 0.08 -6.46 3.87
N THR A 214 0.74 -6.74 4.99
CA THR A 214 2.11 -7.25 5.01
C THR A 214 2.11 -8.66 4.43
N VAL A 215 3.07 -8.98 3.55
CA VAL A 215 3.19 -10.30 2.92
C VAL A 215 4.47 -10.97 3.37
N ILE A 216 4.37 -12.19 3.91
CA ILE A 216 5.51 -12.97 4.37
C ILE A 216 5.64 -14.30 3.64
N ASN A 217 6.89 -14.75 3.50
CA ASN A 217 7.27 -16.09 3.08
C ASN A 217 8.15 -16.73 4.16
N GLY A 218 7.60 -17.67 4.91
CA GLY A 218 8.35 -18.50 5.86
C GLY A 218 8.42 -19.97 5.44
N LEU A 219 8.25 -20.30 4.16
CA LEU A 219 8.37 -21.68 3.67
C LEU A 219 9.80 -22.23 3.82
N GLY A 220 10.79 -21.35 3.95
CA GLY A 220 12.18 -21.72 4.23
C GLY A 220 12.48 -22.01 5.71
N TRP A 221 11.49 -21.91 6.60
CA TRP A 221 11.65 -22.22 8.02
C TRP A 221 11.76 -23.73 8.27
N ILE A 222 12.55 -24.12 9.28
CA ILE A 222 12.83 -25.52 9.63
C ILE A 222 12.41 -25.80 11.07
N LYS A 223 11.84 -27.00 11.30
CA LYS A 223 11.40 -27.43 12.63
C LYS A 223 12.56 -27.43 13.63
N GLY A 224 12.33 -26.85 14.81
CA GLY A 224 13.34 -26.68 15.86
C GLY A 224 14.04 -25.32 15.86
N GLY A 225 13.63 -24.40 14.98
CA GLY A 225 14.25 -23.07 14.84
C GLY A 225 15.33 -23.07 13.76
N GLY A 226 15.31 -22.09 12.86
CA GLY A 226 16.22 -22.04 11.71
C GLY A 226 15.57 -21.56 10.42
N GLY A 227 16.40 -21.35 9.39
CA GLY A 227 15.92 -20.88 8.09
C GLY A 227 15.61 -19.37 8.08
N SER A 228 14.54 -18.98 7.40
CA SER A 228 14.15 -17.57 7.30
C SER A 228 12.65 -17.33 7.14
N VAL A 229 12.23 -16.14 7.57
CA VAL A 229 10.96 -15.51 7.20
C VAL A 229 11.29 -14.24 6.43
N ASP A 230 10.87 -14.18 5.17
CA ASP A 230 11.08 -13.04 4.29
C ASP A 230 9.81 -12.20 4.17
N ILE A 231 9.90 -10.92 4.54
CA ILE A 231 8.87 -9.94 4.30
C ILE A 231 9.00 -9.50 2.83
N LEU A 232 8.06 -9.98 2.02
CA LEU A 232 8.00 -9.70 0.58
C LEU A 232 7.33 -8.37 0.26
N ARG A 233 6.52 -7.87 1.19
CA ARG A 233 5.87 -6.56 1.10
C ARG A 233 5.54 -6.03 2.49
N PRO A 234 6.15 -4.92 2.93
CA PRO A 234 5.68 -4.13 4.06
C PRO A 234 4.25 -3.62 3.85
N GLY A 235 3.45 -3.65 4.90
CA GLY A 235 2.04 -3.30 4.84
C GLY A 235 1.47 -2.99 6.22
N GLY A 236 0.18 -3.29 6.40
CA GLY A 236 -0.59 -3.00 7.61
C GLY A 236 -0.14 -3.68 8.91
N LEU A 237 0.97 -4.42 8.89
CA LEU A 237 1.61 -5.01 10.07
C LEU A 237 3.13 -4.74 10.02
N GLY A 238 3.64 -3.99 11.00
CA GLY A 238 5.07 -3.66 11.10
C GLY A 238 5.97 -4.90 11.22
N ILE A 239 7.19 -4.82 10.69
CA ILE A 239 8.17 -5.93 10.69
C ILE A 239 8.57 -6.32 12.11
N GLU A 240 8.58 -5.35 13.03
CA GLU A 240 8.85 -5.52 14.45
C GLU A 240 7.91 -6.56 15.06
N ARG A 241 6.63 -6.55 14.67
CA ARG A 241 5.62 -7.51 15.16
C ARG A 241 5.88 -8.92 14.63
N ILE A 242 6.35 -9.04 13.39
CA ILE A 242 6.81 -10.33 12.84
C ILE A 242 8.02 -10.84 13.62
N LYS A 243 9.00 -9.96 13.87
CA LYS A 243 10.20 -10.27 14.66
C LYS A 243 9.86 -10.71 16.08
N GLU A 244 8.90 -10.06 16.75
CA GLU A 244 8.45 -10.45 18.09
C GLU A 244 7.91 -11.88 18.14
N VAL A 245 7.16 -12.31 17.13
CA VAL A 245 6.64 -13.68 17.06
C VAL A 245 7.78 -14.68 16.79
N VAL A 246 8.68 -14.36 15.86
CA VAL A 246 9.87 -15.19 15.59
C VAL A 246 10.73 -15.34 16.84
N ASP A 247 11.02 -14.25 17.55
CA ASP A 247 11.83 -14.26 18.77
C ASP A 247 11.19 -15.06 19.89
N ARG A 248 9.88 -14.94 20.07
CA ARG A 248 9.16 -15.74 21.05
C ARG A 248 9.20 -17.23 20.69
N PHE A 249 9.04 -17.54 19.41
CA PHE A 249 9.02 -18.91 18.91
C PHE A 249 10.40 -19.58 19.05
N ASP A 250 11.48 -18.87 18.72
CA ASP A 250 12.86 -19.35 18.82
C ASP A 250 13.47 -19.23 20.24
N GLY A 251 12.69 -18.85 21.25
CA GLY A 251 13.24 -18.61 22.61
C GLY A 251 14.28 -17.49 22.68
N LYS A 252 14.28 -16.57 21.71
CA LYS A 252 15.24 -15.47 21.50
C LYS A 252 16.67 -15.90 21.18
N GLU A 253 16.87 -17.14 20.73
CA GLU A 253 18.19 -17.65 20.33
C GLU A 253 18.66 -17.12 18.97
N GLY A 254 17.76 -16.53 18.18
CA GLY A 254 18.08 -15.93 16.88
C GLY A 254 18.32 -16.96 15.76
N LEU A 255 17.69 -18.14 15.87
CA LEU A 255 17.85 -19.24 14.91
C LEU A 255 17.24 -18.91 13.55
N THR A 256 16.07 -18.27 13.54
CA THR A 256 15.33 -17.90 12.34
C THR A 256 15.66 -16.47 11.93
N LYS A 257 16.11 -16.30 10.68
CA LYS A 257 16.43 -14.97 10.13
C LYS A 257 15.16 -14.26 9.66
N VAL A 258 14.98 -13.01 10.08
CA VAL A 258 13.95 -12.12 9.52
C VAL A 258 14.58 -11.30 8.40
N LEU A 259 14.02 -11.43 7.20
CA LEU A 259 14.49 -10.78 5.99
C LEU A 259 13.46 -9.76 5.48
N LEU A 260 13.91 -8.70 4.83
CA LEU A 260 13.10 -7.79 4.04
C LEU A 260 13.63 -7.86 2.60
N HIS A 261 12.80 -8.33 1.67
CA HIS A 261 13.18 -8.56 0.28
C HIS A 261 14.47 -9.40 0.13
N GLY A 262 14.57 -10.46 0.93
CA GLY A 262 15.71 -11.39 0.94
C GLY A 262 16.96 -10.88 1.67
N GLN A 263 16.97 -9.63 2.15
CA GLN A 263 18.09 -9.06 2.91
C GLN A 263 17.81 -9.09 4.41
N PRO A 264 18.82 -9.33 5.27
CA PRO A 264 18.63 -9.27 6.72
C PRO A 264 18.03 -7.94 7.16
N TRP A 265 16.86 -7.99 7.80
CA TRP A 265 16.24 -6.79 8.35
C TRP A 265 16.98 -6.34 9.61
N LYS A 266 17.16 -5.02 9.75
CA LYS A 266 17.72 -4.40 10.94
C LYS A 266 16.72 -3.36 11.47
N PRO A 267 16.51 -3.29 12.80
CA PRO A 267 15.71 -2.23 13.37
C PRO A 267 16.35 -0.86 13.11
N ALA A 268 15.52 0.17 12.94
CA ALA A 268 15.99 1.55 12.94
C ALA A 268 16.70 1.83 14.28
N ARG A 269 17.87 2.50 14.23
CA ARG A 269 18.57 2.87 15.47
C ARG A 269 17.80 3.99 16.15
N HIS A 270 17.27 3.74 17.35
CA HIS A 270 16.83 4.81 18.24
C HIS A 270 17.97 5.80 18.43
N GLN A 271 17.77 7.07 18.08
CA GLN A 271 18.64 8.15 18.53
C GLN A 271 18.40 8.35 20.04
N SER A 272 19.08 7.55 20.86
CA SER A 272 19.22 7.88 22.28
C SER A 272 20.12 9.10 22.38
N ASN A 273 19.55 10.23 22.83
CA ASN A 273 20.32 11.39 23.23
C ASN A 273 21.37 10.97 24.27
N GLY A 274 22.65 11.02 23.90
CA GLY A 274 23.77 10.86 24.83
C GLY A 274 24.75 9.75 24.47
N ASP A 275 25.28 9.72 23.26
CA ASP A 275 26.69 9.34 23.09
C ASP A 275 27.27 9.90 21.78
N THR A 276 28.21 10.84 21.91
CA THR A 276 28.97 11.41 20.79
C THR A 276 30.00 10.39 20.29
N SER A 277 29.54 9.39 19.55
CA SER A 277 30.37 8.68 18.58
C SER A 277 29.69 8.78 17.21
N ILE A 278 30.18 9.73 16.41
CA ILE A 278 29.73 9.94 15.04
C ILE A 278 30.15 8.71 14.23
N SER A 279 29.19 7.82 13.96
CA SER A 279 29.26 6.90 12.84
C SER A 279 28.45 7.52 11.70
N THR A 280 29.11 7.73 10.56
CA THR A 280 28.59 8.47 9.38
C THR A 280 27.57 7.68 8.54
N ASP A 281 27.14 6.51 8.99
CA ASP A 281 26.31 5.60 8.20
C ASP A 281 24.85 5.61 8.66
N GLY A 282 24.22 6.79 8.57
CA GLY A 282 22.77 6.92 8.68
C GLY A 282 22.08 6.54 7.37
N HIS A 283 22.06 5.24 7.03
CA HIS A 283 21.38 4.72 5.85
C HIS A 283 19.96 4.27 6.25
N SER A 284 18.93 4.86 5.64
CA SER A 284 17.55 4.36 5.76
C SER A 284 17.44 3.05 4.97
N ALA A 285 16.63 2.10 5.43
CA ALA A 285 16.39 0.86 4.70
C ALA A 285 15.91 1.13 3.26
N ILE A 286 15.27 2.28 3.02
CA ILE A 286 14.76 2.71 1.72
C ILE A 286 15.87 3.22 0.80
N SER A 287 16.94 3.83 1.33
CA SER A 287 18.08 4.25 0.48
C SER A 287 18.84 3.06 -0.10
N ASP A 288 18.99 1.98 0.69
CA ASP A 288 19.70 0.77 0.26
C ASP A 288 18.89 -0.05 -0.77
N LEU A 289 17.56 0.00 -0.71
CA LEU A 289 16.66 -0.65 -1.69
C LEU A 289 16.69 0.01 -3.08
N THR A 290 17.23 1.23 -3.20
CA THR A 290 17.42 1.93 -4.49
C THR A 290 18.80 1.71 -5.11
N ALA A 291 19.74 1.11 -4.37
CA ALA A 291 21.05 0.75 -4.90
C ALA A 291 20.95 -0.59 -5.66
N LYS A 292 21.24 -0.58 -6.97
CA LYS A 292 21.48 -1.82 -7.72
C LYS A 292 22.62 -2.60 -7.02
N PRO A 293 22.55 -3.95 -6.97
CA PRO A 293 23.64 -4.73 -6.41
C PRO A 293 24.93 -4.40 -7.16
N ALA A 294 25.99 -4.12 -6.38
CA ALA A 294 27.34 -3.95 -6.90
C ALA A 294 27.69 -5.19 -7.73
N THR A 295 28.15 -4.95 -8.96
CA THR A 295 28.52 -5.95 -9.96
C THR A 295 29.52 -6.96 -9.37
N ALA A 296 29.07 -8.19 -9.13
CA ALA A 296 29.93 -9.35 -9.12
C ALA A 296 29.90 -9.96 -10.53
N GLU A 297 31.06 -9.97 -11.18
CA GLU A 297 31.27 -10.56 -12.49
C GLU A 297 30.97 -12.07 -12.48
N ALA A 298 29.84 -12.47 -13.07
CA ALA A 298 29.64 -13.83 -13.58
C ALA A 298 28.66 -13.78 -14.75
N LYS A 299 29.18 -14.05 -15.97
CA LYS A 299 28.39 -14.17 -17.19
C LYS A 299 27.40 -15.34 -17.09
N GLY A 300 26.14 -15.04 -16.85
CA GLY A 300 24.99 -15.92 -17.05
C GLY A 300 23.73 -15.08 -17.23
N LYS A 301 23.00 -15.26 -18.33
CA LYS A 301 21.74 -14.52 -18.61
C LYS A 301 20.77 -14.72 -17.44
N SER A 302 20.52 -13.69 -16.64
CA SER A 302 19.44 -13.69 -15.65
C SER A 302 18.10 -13.61 -16.37
N VAL A 303 17.35 -14.69 -16.36
CA VAL A 303 15.94 -14.71 -16.77
C VAL A 303 15.16 -13.97 -15.69
N GLU A 304 14.49 -12.88 -16.05
CA GLU A 304 13.69 -12.07 -15.14
C GLU A 304 12.41 -12.84 -14.76
N LEU A 305 12.34 -13.31 -13.52
CA LEU A 305 11.21 -14.13 -13.03
C LEU A 305 9.95 -13.27 -12.80
N PRO A 306 8.73 -13.81 -13.02
CA PRO A 306 7.50 -13.12 -12.67
C PRO A 306 7.43 -12.84 -11.15
N PRO A 307 6.83 -11.70 -10.72
CA PRO A 307 6.82 -11.31 -9.31
C PRO A 307 5.97 -12.27 -8.48
N SER A 308 6.49 -12.69 -7.33
CA SER A 308 5.77 -13.59 -6.41
C SER A 308 4.63 -12.92 -5.64
N THR A 309 4.55 -11.58 -5.63
CA THR A 309 3.50 -10.82 -4.90
C THR A 309 3.09 -9.52 -5.61
N PRO A 310 1.86 -9.01 -5.35
CA PRO A 310 1.40 -7.74 -5.89
C PRO A 310 2.20 -6.52 -5.42
N GLY A 311 2.50 -5.62 -6.36
CA GLY A 311 3.03 -4.29 -6.06
C GLY A 311 4.55 -4.14 -6.18
N LEU A 312 5.23 -5.10 -6.81
CA LEU A 312 6.70 -5.13 -6.94
C LEU A 312 7.25 -4.68 -8.31
N LYS A 313 6.47 -4.69 -9.40
CA LYS A 313 6.99 -4.60 -10.79
C LYS A 313 6.59 -3.36 -11.60
N TYR A 314 5.52 -2.64 -11.24
CA TYR A 314 4.98 -1.53 -12.06
C TYR A 314 4.86 -0.22 -11.27
N ARG A 315 4.68 0.93 -11.96
CA ARG A 315 4.30 2.20 -11.31
C ARG A 315 2.96 1.98 -10.60
N HIS A 316 2.97 2.06 -9.28
CA HIS A 316 1.85 1.73 -8.41
C HIS A 316 1.55 2.91 -7.48
N TYR A 317 0.28 3.06 -7.11
CA TYR A 317 -0.20 4.05 -6.15
C TYR A 317 -0.10 5.52 -6.60
N SER A 318 -0.01 5.75 -7.90
CA SER A 318 0.26 7.07 -8.46
C SER A 318 -1.07 7.74 -8.86
N PRO A 319 -1.39 8.93 -8.31
CA PRO A 319 -2.47 9.76 -8.82
C PRO A 319 -2.14 10.27 -10.24
N ARG A 320 -3.12 10.91 -10.88
CA ARG A 320 -3.04 11.53 -12.22
C ARG A 320 -2.12 12.74 -12.24
N VAL A 321 -1.95 13.39 -11.10
CA VAL A 321 -1.09 14.55 -10.92
C VAL A 321 0.30 14.12 -10.46
N PRO A 322 1.37 14.89 -10.75
CA PRO A 322 2.70 14.62 -10.23
C PRO A 322 2.73 14.56 -8.70
N VAL A 323 3.55 13.66 -8.16
CA VAL A 323 3.76 13.50 -6.71
C VAL A 323 5.21 13.81 -6.38
N TYR A 324 5.42 14.60 -5.34
CA TYR A 324 6.72 14.97 -4.79
C TYR A 324 6.85 14.48 -3.36
N LEU A 325 7.99 13.92 -3.00
CA LEU A 325 8.32 13.55 -1.62
C LEU A 325 9.16 14.65 -0.98
N LEU A 326 8.74 15.14 0.17
CA LEU A 326 9.47 16.07 1.01
C LEU A 326 10.09 15.32 2.19
N GLN A 327 11.40 15.36 2.31
CA GLN A 327 12.17 14.71 3.37
C GLN A 327 12.64 15.78 4.37
N PRO A 328 11.89 16.06 5.45
CA PRO A 328 12.28 17.07 6.43
C PRO A 328 13.53 16.63 7.20
N SER A 329 14.42 17.59 7.48
CA SER A 329 15.68 17.37 8.18
C SER A 329 15.54 16.87 9.63
N SER A 330 14.37 17.04 10.23
CA SER A 330 14.01 16.48 11.54
C SER A 330 13.88 14.97 11.54
N VAL A 331 13.64 14.35 10.38
CA VAL A 331 13.47 12.90 10.21
C VAL A 331 14.59 12.31 9.35
N PHE A 332 14.96 13.01 8.29
CA PHE A 332 15.93 12.54 7.31
C PHE A 332 17.23 13.34 7.43
N PRO A 333 18.36 12.71 7.81
CA PRO A 333 19.63 13.42 7.82
C PRO A 333 20.02 13.87 6.42
N ARG A 334 20.73 15.01 6.32
CA ARG A 334 21.21 15.50 5.03
C ARG A 334 22.15 14.47 4.41
N GLN A 335 21.82 14.00 3.21
CA GLN A 335 22.67 13.07 2.48
C GLN A 335 23.94 13.79 1.98
N SER A 336 25.08 13.09 2.02
CA SER A 336 26.37 13.62 1.56
C SER A 336 26.39 14.00 0.08
N THR A 337 25.48 13.43 -0.71
CA THR A 337 25.26 13.72 -2.13
C THR A 337 24.62 15.08 -2.38
N ILE A 338 24.00 15.71 -1.38
CA ILE A 338 23.33 17.01 -1.50
C ILE A 338 24.37 18.13 -1.25
N PRO A 339 24.73 18.94 -2.26
CA PRO A 339 25.72 20.01 -2.09
C PRO A 339 25.33 20.95 -0.96
N GLN A 340 26.29 21.46 -0.18
CA GLN A 340 25.99 22.41 0.92
C GLN A 340 25.24 23.66 0.45
N GLN A 341 25.48 24.09 -0.78
CA GLN A 341 24.86 25.27 -1.39
C GLN A 341 23.48 25.00 -2.00
N ALA A 342 22.99 23.75 -1.99
CA ALA A 342 21.70 23.42 -2.56
C ALA A 342 20.57 24.11 -1.77
N GLU A 343 19.67 24.78 -2.51
CA GLU A 343 18.47 25.36 -1.94
C GLU A 343 17.64 24.27 -1.26
N SER A 344 17.39 24.42 0.03
CA SER A 344 16.69 23.44 0.87
C SER A 344 15.62 24.08 1.76
N SER A 345 15.30 25.35 1.54
CA SER A 345 14.22 26.03 2.25
C SER A 345 12.86 25.65 1.66
N ALA A 346 11.81 25.70 2.49
CA ALA A 346 10.43 25.48 2.06
C ALA A 346 10.03 26.34 0.84
N GLN A 347 10.43 27.62 0.83
CA GLN A 347 10.14 28.56 -0.26
C GLN A 347 10.85 28.19 -1.57
N ALA A 348 12.11 27.74 -1.51
CA ALA A 348 12.83 27.31 -2.71
C ALA A 348 12.21 26.05 -3.31
N ILE A 349 11.83 25.09 -2.46
CA ILE A 349 11.21 23.84 -2.89
C ILE A 349 9.85 24.07 -3.54
N LEU A 350 9.01 24.94 -2.96
CA LEU A 350 7.74 25.31 -3.57
C LEU A 350 7.94 25.92 -4.97
N ARG A 351 8.90 26.85 -5.12
CA ARG A 351 9.25 27.42 -6.43
C ARG A 351 9.68 26.34 -7.43
N GLN A 352 10.48 25.37 -7.02
CA GLN A 352 10.89 24.26 -7.89
C GLN A 352 9.73 23.34 -8.27
N ILE A 353 8.79 23.06 -7.37
CA ILE A 353 7.58 22.28 -7.67
C ILE A 353 6.71 23.02 -8.69
N VAL A 354 6.47 24.31 -8.48
CA VAL A 354 5.68 25.17 -9.40
C VAL A 354 6.26 25.19 -10.80
N GLN A 355 7.59 25.35 -10.93
CA GLN A 355 8.28 25.35 -12.22
C GLN A 355 8.14 24.02 -12.98
N ARG A 356 7.92 22.91 -12.26
CA ARG A 356 7.75 21.57 -12.83
C ARG A 356 6.29 21.19 -13.04
N CYS A 357 5.34 21.97 -12.53
CA CYS A 357 3.92 21.73 -12.75
C CYS A 357 3.59 21.94 -14.24
N PRO A 358 2.69 21.11 -14.83
CA PRO A 358 2.20 21.35 -16.18
C PRO A 358 1.60 22.76 -16.29
N PRO A 359 1.65 23.44 -17.46
CA PRO A 359 0.95 24.71 -17.64
C PRO A 359 -0.54 24.55 -17.33
N SER A 360 -1.14 25.54 -16.68
CA SER A 360 -2.56 25.49 -16.26
C SER A 360 -3.44 25.32 -17.49
N THR A 361 -4.39 24.40 -17.46
CA THR A 361 -5.44 24.33 -18.48
C THR A 361 -6.15 25.68 -18.51
N PRO A 362 -6.25 26.36 -19.67
CA PRO A 362 -6.94 27.63 -19.76
C PRO A 362 -8.41 27.42 -19.36
N SER A 363 -8.85 28.10 -18.30
CA SER A 363 -10.27 28.20 -17.96
C SER A 363 -11.01 28.79 -19.17
N HIS A 364 -12.10 28.15 -19.60
CA HIS A 364 -12.99 28.70 -20.60
C HIS A 364 -13.58 30.03 -20.10
N GLY A 365 -12.95 31.14 -20.49
CA GLY A 365 -13.37 32.49 -20.14
C GLY A 365 -12.22 33.46 -20.40
N GLU A 366 -12.40 34.31 -21.41
CA GLU A 366 -11.43 35.35 -21.76
C GLU A 366 -11.18 36.29 -20.56
N GLY A 367 -9.98 36.18 -19.98
CA GLY A 367 -9.51 37.03 -18.90
C GLY A 367 -8.04 36.77 -18.61
N LYS A 368 -7.18 37.74 -18.94
CA LYS A 368 -5.72 37.68 -18.74
C LYS A 368 -5.36 37.62 -17.24
N GLY A 369 -5.13 36.42 -16.73
CA GLY A 369 -4.42 36.16 -15.47
C GLY A 369 -3.97 34.71 -15.45
N LYS A 370 -2.68 34.43 -15.21
CA LYS A 370 -2.23 33.06 -14.90
C LYS A 370 -2.86 32.69 -13.55
N GLY A 371 -3.81 31.76 -13.53
CA GLY A 371 -4.37 31.25 -12.27
C GLY A 371 -3.28 30.66 -11.39
N LYS A 372 -3.43 30.79 -10.06
CA LYS A 372 -2.51 30.22 -9.07
C LYS A 372 -2.37 28.72 -9.27
N LYS A 373 -1.16 28.20 -9.06
CA LYS A 373 -0.90 26.76 -9.03
C LYS A 373 -1.35 26.17 -7.71
N ARG A 374 -2.22 25.16 -7.78
CA ARG A 374 -2.76 24.47 -6.60
C ARG A 374 -1.88 23.28 -6.27
N ILE A 375 -1.23 23.31 -5.12
CA ILE A 375 -0.39 22.22 -4.63
C ILE A 375 -1.10 21.56 -3.46
N GLY A 376 -1.50 20.31 -3.64
CA GLY A 376 -1.98 19.50 -2.53
C GLY A 376 -0.84 19.13 -1.59
N LEU A 377 -1.01 19.34 -0.29
CA LEU A 377 0.01 19.04 0.71
C LEU A 377 -0.50 17.97 1.67
N LEU A 378 0.07 16.77 1.61
CA LEU A 378 -0.10 15.73 2.62
C LEU A 378 0.98 15.89 3.69
N HIS A 379 0.59 16.31 4.89
CA HIS A 379 1.53 16.68 5.96
C HIS A 379 1.16 16.01 7.29
N TYR A 380 2.13 15.89 8.19
CA TYR A 380 1.88 15.48 9.57
C TYR A 380 1.40 16.66 10.42
N GLU A 381 0.57 16.38 11.41
CA GLU A 381 0.16 17.37 12.40
C GLU A 381 1.38 17.87 13.17
N ASP A 382 1.41 19.17 13.46
CA ASP A 382 2.52 19.87 14.10
C ASP A 382 3.88 19.87 13.39
N SER A 383 3.95 19.33 12.18
CA SER A 383 5.17 19.32 11.39
C SER A 383 5.77 20.73 11.22
N PRO A 384 7.06 20.94 11.56
CA PRO A 384 7.79 22.16 11.22
C PRO A 384 7.76 22.46 9.72
N LEU A 385 7.78 21.43 8.87
CA LEU A 385 7.72 21.59 7.42
C LEU A 385 6.41 22.24 6.99
N SER A 386 5.27 21.75 7.50
CA SER A 386 3.95 22.29 7.16
C SER A 386 3.84 23.78 7.51
N LYS A 387 4.32 24.15 8.71
CA LYS A 387 4.35 25.54 9.20
C LYS A 387 5.25 26.44 8.33
N GLN A 388 6.39 25.94 7.88
CA GLN A 388 7.29 26.69 7.00
C GLN A 388 6.72 26.84 5.58
N LEU A 389 6.07 25.82 5.04
CA LEU A 389 5.43 25.88 3.72
C LEU A 389 4.26 26.88 3.70
N ASP A 390 3.44 26.90 4.75
CA ASP A 390 2.33 27.84 4.89
C ASP A 390 2.80 29.30 4.92
N ARG A 391 3.86 29.59 5.69
CA ARG A 391 4.54 30.90 5.69
C ARG A 391 5.09 31.26 4.31
N ALA A 392 5.74 30.31 3.65
CA ALA A 392 6.36 30.54 2.33
C ALA A 392 5.35 30.85 1.22
N VAL A 393 4.10 30.38 1.32
CA VAL A 393 3.04 30.73 0.36
C VAL A 393 2.55 32.15 0.52
N THR A 394 2.52 32.67 1.75
CA THR A 394 2.14 34.08 1.99
C THR A 394 3.06 35.05 1.21
N ASP A 395 4.30 34.63 0.94
CA ASP A 395 5.29 35.38 0.18
C ASP A 395 5.25 35.11 -1.36
N GLN A 396 4.34 34.29 -1.87
CA GLN A 396 4.26 33.90 -3.29
C GLN A 396 2.84 34.11 -3.85
N GLU A 397 2.66 35.09 -4.75
CA GLU A 397 1.36 35.37 -5.38
C GLU A 397 0.88 34.26 -6.34
N GLU A 398 1.73 33.29 -6.68
CA GLU A 398 1.49 32.30 -7.75
C GLU A 398 1.03 30.92 -7.26
N VAL A 399 0.93 30.68 -5.94
CA VAL A 399 0.64 29.34 -5.36
C VAL A 399 -0.54 29.36 -4.39
N GLU A 400 -1.33 28.30 -4.42
CA GLU A 400 -2.34 27.94 -3.41
C GLU A 400 -1.97 26.58 -2.83
N LEU A 401 -1.77 26.48 -1.51
CA LEU A 401 -1.61 25.19 -0.84
C LEU A 401 -2.97 24.66 -0.41
N VAL A 402 -3.21 23.37 -0.65
CA VAL A 402 -4.40 22.64 -0.22
C VAL A 402 -3.98 21.55 0.76
N PRO A 403 -3.90 21.85 2.07
CA PRO A 403 -3.39 20.91 3.07
C PRO A 403 -4.41 19.82 3.41
N ILE A 404 -3.95 18.58 3.54
CA ILE A 404 -4.67 17.46 4.15
C ILE A 404 -3.76 16.80 5.18
N SER A 405 -4.25 16.66 6.40
CA SER A 405 -3.54 16.01 7.51
C SER A 405 -3.44 14.49 7.32
N LEU A 406 -2.22 13.97 7.41
CA LEU A 406 -1.90 12.55 7.60
C LEU A 406 -2.05 12.10 9.06
N GLY A 407 -2.37 13.02 9.97
CA GLY A 407 -2.47 12.78 11.41
C GLY A 407 -1.13 12.93 12.13
N LEU A 408 -1.05 12.34 13.32
CA LEU A 408 0.08 12.51 14.24
C LEU A 408 1.23 11.53 14.01
N ASP A 409 0.95 10.35 13.45
CA ASP A 409 1.91 9.25 13.39
C ASP A 409 1.80 8.42 12.09
N ALA A 410 2.71 7.45 11.95
CA ALA A 410 2.76 6.58 10.77
C ALA A 410 1.50 5.72 10.61
N ALA A 411 0.77 5.41 11.68
CA ALA A 411 -0.46 4.62 11.60
C ALA A 411 -1.61 5.47 11.05
N SER A 412 -1.78 6.70 11.53
CA SER A 412 -2.73 7.63 10.92
C SER A 412 -2.36 7.98 9.48
N ALA A 413 -1.05 8.09 9.18
CA ALA A 413 -0.59 8.35 7.82
C ALA A 413 -0.90 7.18 6.89
N ALA A 414 -0.67 5.94 7.32
CA ALA A 414 -1.06 4.74 6.58
C ALA A 414 -2.57 4.74 6.29
N GLN A 415 -3.39 5.08 7.28
CA GLN A 415 -4.84 5.14 7.13
C GLN A 415 -5.28 6.20 6.09
N ARG A 416 -4.64 7.37 6.10
CA ARG A 416 -5.08 8.55 5.36
C ARG A 416 -4.38 8.77 4.03
N LEU A 417 -3.24 8.13 3.76
CA LEU A 417 -2.39 8.39 2.59
C LEU A 417 -3.17 8.32 1.27
N PHE A 418 -3.82 7.19 0.98
CA PHE A 418 -4.53 7.03 -0.29
C PHE A 418 -5.80 7.87 -0.37
N ALA A 419 -6.55 7.97 0.72
CA ALA A 419 -7.74 8.83 0.79
C ALA A 419 -7.36 10.30 0.53
N GLY A 420 -6.27 10.78 1.11
CA GLY A 420 -5.75 12.13 0.90
C GLY A 420 -5.37 12.37 -0.56
N MET A 421 -4.61 11.46 -1.19
CA MET A 421 -4.26 11.60 -2.62
C MET A 421 -5.49 11.62 -3.53
N LEU A 422 -6.46 10.72 -3.31
CA LEU A 422 -7.70 10.65 -4.11
C LEU A 422 -8.60 11.86 -3.88
N THR A 423 -8.63 12.40 -2.66
CA THR A 423 -9.36 13.62 -2.32
C THR A 423 -8.77 14.81 -3.07
N LEU A 424 -7.45 15.02 -2.99
CA LEU A 424 -6.75 16.13 -3.65
C LEU A 424 -6.97 16.14 -5.17
N GLU A 425 -7.05 14.97 -5.82
CA GLU A 425 -7.37 14.88 -7.26
C GLU A 425 -8.77 15.40 -7.62
N ARG A 426 -9.67 15.54 -6.65
CA ARG A 426 -11.10 15.80 -6.88
C ARG A 426 -11.62 17.06 -6.19
N ILE A 427 -10.80 17.76 -5.39
CA ILE A 427 -11.22 19.02 -4.76
C ILE A 427 -11.57 20.03 -5.85
N PRO A 428 -12.83 20.48 -5.95
CA PRO A 428 -13.26 21.33 -7.05
C PRO A 428 -12.54 22.69 -7.02
N LEU A 429 -12.42 23.33 -8.19
CA LEU A 429 -11.82 24.66 -8.33
C LEU A 429 -12.72 25.76 -7.72
N GLN A 430 -14.03 25.56 -7.70
CA GLN A 430 -15.00 26.42 -7.03
C GLN A 430 -16.02 25.54 -6.28
N PRO A 431 -16.50 25.96 -5.09
CA PRO A 431 -17.39 25.15 -4.25
C PRO A 431 -18.69 24.68 -4.94
N ASP A 432 -19.15 25.40 -5.95
CA ASP A 432 -20.48 25.21 -6.59
C ASP A 432 -20.41 24.82 -8.08
N THR A 433 -19.23 24.45 -8.60
CA THR A 433 -19.12 24.00 -10.00
C THR A 433 -18.98 22.49 -10.08
N ALA A 434 -19.81 21.86 -10.93
CA ALA A 434 -19.66 20.45 -11.33
C ALA A 434 -18.50 20.29 -12.33
N ASP A 435 -17.35 20.90 -12.04
CA ASP A 435 -16.22 20.91 -12.95
C ASP A 435 -15.52 19.54 -12.96
N ALA A 436 -15.26 19.02 -14.15
CA ALA A 436 -14.70 17.69 -14.38
C ALA A 436 -13.16 17.67 -14.36
N GLY A 437 -12.53 18.81 -14.02
CA GLY A 437 -11.08 18.97 -13.92
C GLY A 437 -10.45 18.26 -12.72
N LEU A 438 -9.12 18.11 -12.75
CA LEU A 438 -8.34 17.66 -11.60
C LEU A 438 -8.31 18.76 -10.53
N GLY A 439 -8.38 18.36 -9.26
CA GLY A 439 -8.45 19.31 -8.16
C GLY A 439 -7.18 20.12 -7.95
N VAL A 440 -6.04 19.46 -7.83
CA VAL A 440 -4.72 20.11 -7.68
C VAL A 440 -3.83 19.89 -8.91
N ASP A 441 -2.83 20.75 -9.12
CA ASP A 441 -1.84 20.61 -10.20
C ASP A 441 -0.74 19.59 -9.84
N ALA A 442 -0.42 19.44 -8.55
CA ALA A 442 0.58 18.53 -8.01
C ALA A 442 0.28 18.17 -6.55
N ILE A 443 0.86 17.07 -6.06
CA ILE A 443 0.79 16.65 -4.65
C ILE A 443 2.20 16.60 -4.07
N ALA A 444 2.44 17.30 -2.98
CA ALA A 444 3.62 17.16 -2.14
C ALA A 444 3.27 16.34 -0.89
N ILE A 445 4.09 15.36 -0.56
CA ILE A 445 3.89 14.45 0.58
C ILE A 445 5.08 14.57 1.51
N GLU A 446 4.83 14.90 2.77
CA GLU A 446 5.82 14.83 3.83
C GLU A 446 6.16 13.38 4.17
N GLY A 447 7.45 13.05 4.16
CA GLY A 447 7.96 11.73 4.54
C GLY A 447 8.07 11.52 6.05
N CYS A 448 8.07 10.27 6.48
CA CYS A 448 8.25 9.85 7.87
C CYS A 448 9.37 8.82 8.03
N SER A 449 9.68 8.44 9.28
CA SER A 449 10.62 7.35 9.56
C SER A 449 10.10 6.02 8.99
N ASP A 450 11.01 5.05 8.84
CA ASP A 450 10.71 3.68 8.42
C ASP A 450 10.32 2.76 9.59
N GLU A 451 10.01 3.31 10.77
CA GLU A 451 9.57 2.54 11.93
C GLU A 451 8.10 2.10 11.81
N GLY A 452 7.81 0.84 12.16
CA GLY A 452 6.45 0.31 12.19
C GLY A 452 5.75 0.40 10.82
N LEU A 453 4.61 1.11 10.76
CA LEU A 453 3.88 1.33 9.51
C LEU A 453 4.52 2.39 8.61
N GLY A 454 5.50 3.15 9.12
CA GLY A 454 6.21 4.17 8.37
C GLY A 454 6.95 3.59 7.16
N LEU A 455 7.53 2.39 7.29
CA LEU A 455 8.11 1.68 6.16
C LEU A 455 7.09 1.43 5.04
N ALA A 456 5.90 0.96 5.39
CA ALA A 456 4.84 0.71 4.42
C ALA A 456 4.41 2.01 3.73
N VAL A 457 4.16 3.07 4.50
CA VAL A 457 3.83 4.42 4.00
C VAL A 457 4.88 4.89 3.01
N MET A 458 6.16 4.89 3.42
CA MET A 458 7.25 5.40 2.60
C MET A 458 7.49 4.56 1.35
N GLU A 459 7.26 3.24 1.37
CA GLU A 459 7.25 2.44 0.15
C GLU A 459 6.15 2.86 -0.83
N ARG A 460 4.94 3.13 -0.33
CA ARG A 460 3.82 3.57 -1.17
C ARG A 460 4.10 4.92 -1.78
N VAL A 461 4.58 5.87 -0.97
CA VAL A 461 4.97 7.21 -1.43
C VAL A 461 6.10 7.12 -2.47
N SER A 462 7.15 6.34 -2.20
CA SER A 462 8.27 6.16 -3.14
C SER A 462 7.82 5.59 -4.49
N LYS A 463 6.86 4.65 -4.49
CA LYS A 463 6.26 4.11 -5.72
C LYS A 463 5.36 5.13 -6.43
N ALA A 464 4.59 5.93 -5.68
CA ALA A 464 3.71 6.96 -6.22
C ALA A 464 4.49 8.08 -6.92
N VAL A 465 5.64 8.47 -6.35
CA VAL A 465 6.59 9.45 -6.90
C VAL A 465 7.25 8.96 -8.20
N GLY A 466 7.33 7.65 -8.41
CA GLY A 466 7.86 7.05 -9.64
C GLY A 466 8.82 5.87 -9.46
N GLY A 467 9.05 5.40 -8.23
CA GLY A 467 9.74 4.14 -7.97
C GLY A 467 11.20 4.09 -8.42
N GLY A 468 12.08 4.71 -7.65
CA GLY A 468 13.54 4.54 -7.75
C GLY A 468 14.26 5.87 -7.88
N GLY A 469 15.00 6.24 -6.85
CA GLY A 469 16.01 7.27 -6.99
C GLY A 469 17.02 6.84 -8.05
N VAL A 470 16.97 7.47 -9.22
CA VAL A 470 18.19 7.80 -9.94
C VAL A 470 18.38 9.29 -9.73
N VAL A 471 19.42 9.66 -8.97
CA VAL A 471 20.02 10.99 -9.13
C VAL A 471 20.67 10.98 -10.52
N GLY A 472 19.96 11.51 -11.52
CA GLY A 472 20.44 11.55 -12.90
C GLY A 472 19.47 12.26 -13.83
N ASP A 473 19.98 13.33 -14.42
CA ASP A 473 19.38 14.40 -15.21
C ASP A 473 18.40 13.99 -16.33
N VAL A 474 17.41 14.84 -16.57
CA VAL A 474 16.59 14.88 -17.79
C VAL A 474 16.73 16.28 -18.36
N THR A 475 17.59 16.44 -19.36
CA THR A 475 17.47 17.54 -20.31
C THR A 475 17.10 16.99 -21.67
N ASP A 476 16.16 17.71 -22.28
CA ASP A 476 15.65 17.49 -23.62
C ASP A 476 16.78 17.37 -24.65
N GLY A 477 16.66 16.36 -25.52
CA GLY A 477 17.18 16.39 -26.89
C GLY A 477 18.68 16.69 -27.09
N GLN A 478 19.45 15.60 -27.24
CA GLN A 478 20.73 15.48 -27.97
C GLN A 478 22.04 15.90 -27.27
N VAL A 479 22.78 14.84 -26.86
CA VAL A 479 24.24 14.60 -26.92
C VAL A 479 25.21 15.79 -26.75
N ALA A 480 25.88 15.84 -25.60
CA ALA A 480 27.31 16.17 -25.53
C ALA A 480 27.95 15.52 -24.30
N LEU A 481 29.08 14.82 -24.52
CA LEU A 481 29.91 14.20 -23.49
C LEU A 481 30.51 15.25 -22.55
N GLY A 482 30.40 15.02 -21.23
CA GLY A 482 31.37 15.55 -20.27
C GLY A 482 30.79 16.30 -19.06
N SER A 483 30.84 15.62 -17.90
CA SER A 483 30.93 16.15 -16.53
C SER A 483 29.70 16.82 -15.85
N LYS A 484 29.24 16.12 -14.79
CA LYS A 484 28.91 16.56 -13.42
C LYS A 484 27.84 17.67 -13.19
N GLY A 485 26.67 17.23 -12.69
CA GLY A 485 26.01 17.83 -11.51
C GLY A 485 24.70 18.60 -11.73
N GLY A 486 23.57 17.90 -11.89
CA GLY A 486 22.21 18.44 -11.79
C GLY A 486 21.18 17.30 -11.82
N GLY A 487 20.39 17.12 -10.75
CA GLY A 487 19.51 15.94 -10.58
C GLY A 487 18.02 16.28 -10.66
N THR A 488 17.30 15.64 -11.58
CA THR A 488 15.85 15.70 -11.83
C THR A 488 15.05 14.76 -10.92
N SER A 489 15.22 14.87 -9.60
CA SER A 489 14.48 14.05 -8.63
C SER A 489 13.17 14.72 -8.20
N ASN A 490 12.07 13.95 -8.09
CA ASN A 490 10.82 14.38 -7.46
C ASN A 490 10.86 14.26 -5.92
N THR A 491 12.05 14.03 -5.36
CA THR A 491 12.29 14.00 -3.92
C THR A 491 13.14 15.20 -3.53
N PHE A 492 12.70 15.92 -2.50
CA PHE A 492 13.39 17.09 -1.95
C PHE A 492 13.73 16.86 -0.50
N TRP A 493 14.97 17.12 -0.11
CA TRP A 493 15.34 17.28 1.30
C TRP A 493 15.09 18.71 1.73
N VAL A 494 14.41 18.89 2.87
CA VAL A 494 14.01 20.21 3.37
C VAL A 494 14.66 20.48 4.70
N ASP A 495 15.42 21.56 4.80
CA ASP A 495 15.94 22.00 6.09
C ASP A 495 14.83 22.67 6.90
N VAL A 496 14.37 21.98 7.93
CA VAL A 496 13.38 22.49 8.88
C VAL A 496 13.99 22.85 10.24
N THR A 497 15.31 22.74 10.39
CA THR A 497 16.00 23.06 11.66
C THR A 497 16.20 24.57 11.87
N ASN A 498 16.30 25.31 10.78
CA ASN A 498 16.41 26.76 10.80
C ASN A 498 15.01 27.39 10.93
N GLN A 499 14.49 27.49 12.17
CA GLN A 499 13.65 28.59 12.67
C GLN A 499 13.05 28.25 14.06
N ILE A 500 13.84 28.51 15.10
CA ILE A 500 13.32 29.22 16.29
C ILE A 500 13.06 30.67 15.87
#